data_AF-A0A9W5IX91-F1
#
_entry.id   AF-A0A9W5IX91-F1
#
_cell.length_a   1.000
_cell.length_b   1.000
_cell.length_c   1.000
_cell.angle_alpha   90.00
_cell.angle_beta   90.00
_cell.angle_gamma   90.00
#
_symmetry.space_group_name_H-M   'P 1'
#
loop_
_entity.id
_entity.type
_entity.pdbx_description
1 polymer ?
#
loop_
_entity_poly.entity_id
_entity_poly.type
_entity_poly.pdbx_seq_one_letter_code
_entity_poly.pdbx_strand_id
1 'polypeptide(L)'
;MNIEPDHNEKLRTLYILLVQEAFTAIRNLSGKHSGCLSPEDAVRHLDLAGQLAETLHNLPERVNDKSGIAYTQRSMERFVLSYPCFSEQYRFSEYLDKIRKLIPDIDDQ
;
A
#
# COMPACT_ATOMS: atom_id res chain seq x y z
N MET A 1 -7.58 -26.42 -0.65
CA MET A 1 -7.51 -25.71 0.64
C MET A 1 -8.75 -24.84 0.75
N ASN A 2 -9.70 -25.19 1.61
CA ASN A 2 -10.84 -24.33 1.92
C ASN A 2 -10.35 -23.25 2.88
N ILE A 3 -10.01 -22.09 2.36
CA ILE A 3 -9.74 -20.91 3.17
C ILE A 3 -11.07 -20.50 3.79
N GLU A 4 -11.16 -20.49 5.12
CA GLU A 4 -12.39 -20.15 5.84
C GLU A 4 -12.88 -18.75 5.42
N PRO A 5 -14.20 -18.53 5.28
CA PRO A 5 -14.77 -17.26 4.83
C PRO A 5 -14.28 -16.05 5.66
N ASP A 6 -14.02 -16.24 6.96
CA ASP A 6 -13.46 -15.23 7.87
C ASP A 6 -12.04 -14.77 7.47
N HIS A 7 -11.22 -15.65 6.89
CA HIS A 7 -9.86 -15.31 6.47
C HIS A 7 -9.85 -14.42 5.23
N ASN A 8 -10.67 -14.75 4.22
CA ASN A 8 -10.79 -13.95 3.00
C ASN A 8 -11.39 -12.57 3.28
N GLU A 9 -12.34 -12.48 4.22
CA GLU A 9 -12.94 -11.23 4.65
C GLU A 9 -11.93 -10.32 5.38
N LYS A 10 -11.12 -10.90 6.27
CA LYS A 10 -10.01 -10.19 6.95
C LYS A 10 -8.98 -9.66 5.95
N LEU A 11 -8.56 -10.50 5.00
CA LEU A 11 -7.61 -10.10 3.96
C LEU A 11 -8.16 -8.96 3.11
N ARG A 12 -9.41 -9.07 2.65
CA ARG A 12 -10.08 -8.03 1.88
C ARG A 12 -10.17 -6.72 2.67
N THR A 13 -10.53 -6.79 3.95
CA THR A 13 -10.60 -5.63 4.84
C THR A 13 -9.24 -4.95 4.97
N LEU A 14 -8.16 -5.72 5.14
CA LEU A 14 -6.81 -5.17 5.22
C LEU A 14 -6.38 -4.48 3.92
N TYR A 15 -6.71 -5.03 2.76
CA TYR A 15 -6.47 -4.35 1.49
C TYR A 15 -7.25 -3.05 1.37
N ILE A 16 -8.54 -3.04 1.75
CA ILE A 16 -9.34 -1.80 1.74
C ILE A 16 -8.68 -0.73 2.61
N LEU A 17 -8.21 -1.09 3.81
CA LEU A 17 -7.53 -0.17 4.72
C LEU A 17 -6.20 0.33 4.13
N LEU A 18 -5.40 -0.57 3.55
CA LEU A 18 -4.14 -0.21 2.88
C LEU A 18 -4.36 0.80 1.76
N VAL A 19 -5.41 0.58 0.95
CA VAL A 19 -5.81 1.45 -0.15
C VAL A 19 -6.27 2.82 0.37
N GLN A 20 -7.11 2.86 1.39
CA GLN A 20 -7.56 4.10 2.02
C GLN A 20 -6.39 4.93 2.56
N GLU A 21 -5.41 4.25 3.17
CA GLU A 21 -4.20 4.88 3.68
C GLU A 21 -3.37 5.48 2.53
N ALA A 22 -3.18 4.73 1.44
CA ALA A 22 -2.46 5.19 0.24
C ALA A 22 -3.14 6.39 -0.42
N PHE A 23 -4.48 6.38 -0.55
CA PHE A 23 -5.21 7.56 -1.03
C PHE A 23 -5.04 8.77 -0.12
N THR A 24 -5.05 8.56 1.20
CA THR A 24 -4.82 9.63 2.17
C THR A 24 -3.41 10.19 2.07
N ALA A 25 -2.42 9.32 1.85
CA ALA A 25 -1.03 9.69 1.60
C ALA A 25 -0.89 10.55 0.34
N ILE A 26 -1.44 10.09 -0.79
CA ILE A 26 -1.46 10.84 -2.06
C ILE A 26 -2.12 12.21 -1.88
N ARG A 27 -3.28 12.27 -1.21
CA ARG A 27 -3.98 13.54 -0.95
C ARG A 27 -3.17 14.50 -0.10
N ASN A 28 -2.43 14.01 0.89
CA ASN A 28 -1.63 14.86 1.76
C ASN A 28 -0.35 15.36 1.07
N LEU A 29 0.19 14.59 0.13
CA LEU A 29 1.28 15.04 -0.75
C LEU A 29 0.85 16.23 -1.63
N SER A 30 -0.41 16.25 -2.07
CA SER A 30 -0.96 17.32 -2.92
C SER A 30 -1.57 18.50 -2.15
N GLY A 31 -1.97 18.31 -0.88
CA GLY A 31 -2.84 19.26 -0.17
C GLY A 31 -2.26 20.01 1.04
N LYS A 32 -1.10 19.61 1.59
CA LYS A 32 -0.59 20.21 2.85
C LYS A 32 0.21 21.50 2.71
N HIS A 33 0.45 21.99 1.50
CA HIS A 33 1.25 23.20 1.29
C HIS A 33 0.37 24.38 0.89
N SER A 34 0.14 25.27 1.86
CA SER A 34 -0.55 26.56 1.69
C SER A 34 0.28 27.60 0.90
N GLY A 35 1.40 27.19 0.32
CA GLY A 35 2.26 27.97 -0.58
C GLY A 35 2.76 27.11 -1.74
N CYS A 36 3.29 27.75 -2.79
CA CYS A 36 3.88 27.03 -3.91
C CYS A 36 5.05 26.18 -3.42
N LEU A 37 4.98 24.86 -3.68
CA LEU A 37 6.13 23.97 -3.54
C LEU A 37 7.29 24.49 -4.39
N SER A 38 8.52 24.20 -3.94
CA SER A 38 9.66 24.29 -4.85
C SER A 38 9.42 23.32 -6.03
N PRO A 39 9.92 23.61 -7.24
CA PRO A 39 9.83 22.69 -8.36
C PRO A 39 10.33 21.28 -8.03
N GLU A 40 11.40 21.18 -7.22
CA GLU A 40 12.00 19.93 -6.79
C GLU A 40 11.07 19.15 -5.85
N ASP A 41 10.46 19.82 -4.88
CA ASP A 41 9.48 19.20 -3.98
C ASP A 41 8.22 18.77 -4.74
N ALA A 42 7.78 19.57 -5.73
CA ALA A 42 6.64 19.23 -6.57
C ALA A 42 6.91 17.95 -7.40
N VAL A 43 8.06 17.86 -8.05
CA VAL A 43 8.46 16.65 -8.80
C VAL A 43 8.55 15.45 -7.88
N ARG A 44 9.17 15.58 -6.70
CA ARG A 44 9.25 14.50 -5.71
C ARG A 44 7.86 14.07 -5.24
N HIS A 45 6.95 15.00 -4.97
CA HIS A 45 5.59 14.67 -4.53
C HIS A 45 4.79 13.96 -5.61
N LEU A 46 4.94 14.37 -6.87
CA LEU A 46 4.34 13.69 -8.01
C LEU A 46 4.89 12.27 -8.20
N ASP A 47 6.20 12.09 -8.05
CA ASP A 47 6.84 10.77 -8.13
C ASP A 47 6.34 9.82 -7.02
N LEU A 48 6.32 10.30 -5.77
CA LEU A 48 5.78 9.54 -4.63
C LEU A 48 4.30 9.17 -4.82
N ALA A 49 3.49 10.13 -5.30
CA ALA A 49 2.10 9.87 -5.61
C ALA A 49 1.92 8.86 -6.74
N GLY A 50 2.80 8.93 -7.76
CA GLY A 50 2.84 7.98 -8.88
C GLY A 50 3.16 6.55 -8.43
N GLN A 51 4.19 6.38 -7.59
CA GLN A 51 4.58 5.06 -7.07
C GLN A 51 3.47 4.42 -6.21
N LEU A 52 2.79 5.22 -5.39
CA LEU A 52 1.62 4.75 -4.65
C LEU A 52 0.47 4.39 -5.60
N ALA A 53 0.16 5.23 -6.58
CA ALA A 53 -0.91 4.98 -7.55
C ALA A 53 -0.65 3.73 -8.39
N GLU A 54 0.58 3.49 -8.83
CA GLU A 54 0.99 2.28 -9.54
C GLU A 54 0.80 1.03 -8.67
N THR A 55 1.20 1.09 -7.40
CA THR A 55 0.98 -0.01 -6.45
C THR A 55 -0.53 -0.30 -6.30
N LEU A 56 -1.36 0.74 -6.24
CA LEU A 56 -2.82 0.60 -6.17
C LEU A 56 -3.44 0.09 -7.47
N HIS A 57 -2.85 0.39 -8.62
CA HIS A 57 -3.34 -0.13 -9.90
C HIS A 57 -3.20 -1.65 -10.00
N ASN A 58 -2.23 -2.23 -9.29
CA ASN A 58 -1.94 -3.66 -9.27
C ASN A 58 -2.61 -4.42 -8.11
N LEU A 59 -3.62 -3.82 -7.48
CA LEU A 59 -4.39 -4.50 -6.43
C LEU A 59 -5.01 -5.79 -6.98
N PRO A 60 -5.04 -6.88 -6.19
CA PRO A 60 -5.66 -8.12 -6.61
C PRO A 60 -7.16 -7.93 -6.85
N GLU A 61 -7.64 -8.24 -8.06
CA GLU A 61 -9.07 -8.19 -8.39
C GLU A 61 -9.88 -9.23 -7.59
N ARG A 62 -9.22 -10.29 -7.12
CA ARG A 62 -9.81 -11.41 -6.39
C ARG A 62 -8.94 -11.78 -5.21
N VAL A 63 -9.56 -12.16 -4.09
CA VAL A 63 -8.86 -12.59 -2.86
C VAL A 63 -8.00 -13.84 -3.03
N ASN A 64 -8.13 -14.58 -4.13
CA ASN A 64 -7.31 -15.74 -4.47
C ASN A 64 -6.26 -15.46 -5.55
N ASP A 65 -6.13 -14.22 -6.03
CA ASP A 65 -5.05 -13.80 -6.93
C ASP A 65 -3.75 -13.62 -6.14
N LYS A 66 -3.07 -14.74 -5.90
CA LYS A 66 -1.84 -14.78 -5.12
C LYS A 66 -0.72 -13.95 -5.74
N SER A 67 -0.64 -13.89 -7.08
CA SER A 67 0.34 -13.06 -7.79
C SER A 67 0.12 -11.57 -7.56
N GLY A 68 -1.12 -11.08 -7.70
CA GLY A 68 -1.46 -9.68 -7.44
C GLY A 68 -1.27 -9.30 -5.98
N ILE A 69 -1.62 -10.22 -5.07
CA ILE A 69 -1.38 -10.10 -3.63
C ILE A 69 0.12 -9.93 -3.33
N ALA A 70 0.97 -10.83 -3.83
CA ALA A 70 2.41 -10.80 -3.60
C ALA A 70 3.08 -9.59 -4.24
N TYR A 71 2.63 -9.19 -5.43
CA TYR A 71 3.12 -7.97 -6.07
C TYR A 71 2.77 -6.71 -5.26
N THR A 72 1.50 -6.55 -4.88
CA THR A 72 1.03 -5.39 -4.10
C THR A 72 1.78 -5.29 -2.77
N GLN A 73 1.91 -6.42 -2.07
CA GLN A 73 2.64 -6.49 -0.80
C GLN A 73 4.08 -6.02 -0.98
N ARG A 74 4.85 -6.64 -1.88
CA ARG A 74 6.27 -6.30 -2.11
C ARG A 74 6.46 -4.86 -2.58
N SER A 75 5.57 -4.36 -3.44
CA SER A 75 5.64 -2.99 -3.95
C SER A 75 5.45 -1.99 -2.81
N MET A 76 4.43 -2.20 -1.96
CA MET A 76 4.17 -1.32 -0.84
C MET A 76 5.24 -1.44 0.26
N GLU A 77 5.74 -2.63 0.56
CA GLU A 77 6.88 -2.82 1.47
C GLU A 77 8.12 -2.08 0.98
N ARG A 78 8.43 -2.17 -0.32
CA ARG A 78 9.54 -1.42 -0.92
C ARG A 78 9.33 0.09 -0.82
N PHE A 79 8.12 0.58 -1.04
CA PHE A 79 7.80 2.00 -0.87
C PHE A 79 8.04 2.47 0.57
N VAL A 80 7.49 1.74 1.55
CA VAL A 80 7.63 2.02 2.98
C VAL A 80 9.09 1.98 3.44
N LEU A 81 9.89 1.03 2.94
CA LEU A 81 11.32 0.94 3.21
C LEU A 81 12.11 2.11 2.60
N SER A 82 11.72 2.55 1.40
CA SER A 82 12.40 3.64 0.69
C SER A 82 12.08 5.00 1.29
N TYR A 83 10.89 5.14 1.89
CA TYR A 83 10.41 6.39 2.50
C TYR A 83 9.89 6.17 3.92
N PRO A 84 10.80 5.96 4.91
CA PRO A 84 10.41 5.64 6.29
C PRO A 84 9.47 6.65 6.96
N CYS A 85 9.51 7.92 6.52
CA CYS A 85 8.61 8.96 7.01
C CYS A 85 7.13 8.64 6.76
N PHE A 86 6.80 7.85 5.73
CA PHE A 86 5.43 7.37 5.52
C PHE A 86 5.02 6.33 6.54
N SER A 87 5.95 5.47 6.99
CA SER A 87 5.70 4.50 8.07
C SER A 87 5.41 5.16 9.41
N GLU A 88 5.99 6.34 9.64
CA GLU A 88 5.77 7.13 10.85
C GLU A 88 4.43 7.90 10.82
N GLN A 89 4.02 8.34 9.63
CA GLN A 89 2.82 9.16 9.44
C GLN A 89 1.55 8.36 9.13
N TYR A 90 1.71 7.14 8.62
CA TYR A 90 0.64 6.29 8.12
C TYR A 90 0.79 4.86 8.60
N ARG A 91 -0.30 4.10 8.57
CA ARG A 91 -0.36 2.73 9.12
C ARG A 91 0.05 1.65 8.11
N PHE A 92 0.80 1.98 7.06
CA PHE A 92 1.20 1.01 6.03
C PHE A 92 1.88 -0.23 6.62
N SER A 93 2.91 -0.03 7.45
CA SER A 93 3.64 -1.15 8.07
C SER A 93 2.74 -2.08 8.88
N GLU A 94 1.78 -1.52 9.63
CA GLU A 94 0.85 -2.31 10.42
C GLU A 94 -0.05 -3.18 9.54
N TYR A 95 -0.59 -2.62 8.44
CA TYR A 95 -1.45 -3.38 7.53
C TYR A 95 -0.66 -4.45 6.78
N LEU A 96 0.53 -4.12 6.30
CA LEU A 96 1.42 -5.05 5.60
C LEU A 96 1.83 -6.22 6.50
N ASP A 97 2.19 -5.96 7.77
CA ASP A 97 2.52 -7.01 8.73
C ASP A 97 1.34 -7.94 9.01
N LYS A 98 0.12 -7.38 9.10
CA LYS A 98 -1.10 -8.19 9.27
C LYS A 98 -1.40 -9.05 8.05
N ILE A 99 -1.19 -8.52 6.84
CA ILE A 99 -1.34 -9.29 5.60
C ILE A 99 -0.32 -10.43 5.56
N ARG A 100 0.96 -10.17 5.88
CA ARG A 100 2.00 -11.21 5.97
C ARG A 100 1.67 -12.32 6.98
N LYS A 101 1.11 -11.97 8.14
CA LYS A 101 0.68 -12.97 9.13
C LYS A 101 -0.48 -13.84 8.63
N LEU A 102 -1.34 -13.31 7.77
CA LEU A 102 -2.41 -14.07 7.14
C LEU A 102 -1.89 -14.92 5.98
N ILE A 103 -0.87 -14.46 5.25
CA ILE A 103 -0.28 -15.15 4.10
C ILE A 103 1.23 -15.26 4.30
N PRO A 104 1.71 -16.20 5.14
CA PRO A 104 3.13 -16.32 5.47
C PRO A 104 3.99 -16.69 4.25
N ASP A 105 3.44 -17.44 3.30
CA ASP A 105 4.13 -17.93 2.10
C ASP A 105 3.88 -17.00 0.88
N ILE A 106 3.65 -15.71 1.12
CA ILE A 106 3.31 -14.74 0.06
C ILE A 106 4.41 -14.59 -0.99
N ASP A 107 5.67 -14.79 -0.59
CA ASP A 107 6.86 -14.61 -1.43
C ASP A 107 7.35 -15.93 -2.08
N ASP A 108 6.78 -17.09 -1.70
CA ASP A 108 7.18 -18.41 -2.19
C ASP A 108 6.46 -18.80 -3.50
N GLN A 109 5.94 -17.81 -4.24
CA GLN A 109 5.10 -17.96 -5.43
C GLN A 109 5.75 -17.39 -6.69
#